data_AF-A0A1Y1ZHR1-F1
#
_entry.id   AF-A0A1Y1ZHR1-F1
#
_cell.length_a   1.000
_cell.length_b   1.000
_cell.length_c   1.000
_cell.angle_alpha   90.00
_cell.angle_beta   90.00
_cell.angle_gamma   90.00
#
_symmetry.space_group_name_H-M   'P 1'
#
loop_
_entity.id
_entity.type
_entity.pdbx_description
1 polymer ?
#
loop_
_entity_poly.entity_id
_entity_poly.type
_entity_poly.pdbx_seq_one_letter_code
_entity_poly.pdbx_strand_id
1 'polypeptide(L)'
;MGWPILSLFGLLIAVLAGLVGGFVGKAIEDNRLLGHSNGAAAGQSQEQACRTNSSSTPTSTSPTAASGTPTASTLIIPTTGCDPPTRQYSFKSFSEQLDMPYTTFCNTDWLSDDLFFAISVGSPSDCIESCAFFNSQATGRRCIGGGFIPEWANQSTAMRDMKMPFNCYMRSNDSTIGRNDRNIEVVSLCLEESCKGVIGT
;
A
#
# COMPACT_ATOMS: atom_id res chain seq x y z
N MET A 1 11.64 47.70 22.07
CA MET A 1 12.65 46.74 22.58
C MET A 1 11.94 45.42 22.81
N GLY A 2 12.12 44.40 21.97
CA GLY A 2 11.36 43.14 22.14
C GLY A 2 11.73 42.01 21.17
N TRP A 3 12.39 42.35 20.06
CA TRP A 3 12.82 41.36 19.07
C TRP A 3 13.88 40.35 19.56
N PRO A 4 14.89 40.71 20.38
CA PRO A 4 15.87 39.72 20.82
C PRO A 4 15.34 38.76 21.91
N ILE A 5 14.23 39.10 22.58
CA ILE A 5 13.66 38.28 23.65
C ILE A 5 12.94 37.05 23.07
N LEU A 6 12.30 37.20 21.90
CA LEU A 6 11.58 36.10 21.23
C LEU A 6 12.54 35.01 20.73
N SER A 7 13.70 35.38 20.20
CA SER A 7 14.71 34.41 19.75
C SER A 7 15.28 33.59 20.91
N LEU A 8 15.43 34.19 22.09
CA LEU A 8 15.93 33.50 23.28
C LEU A 8 14.93 32.45 23.79
N PHE A 9 13.64 32.77 23.75
CA PHE A 9 12.57 31.83 24.11
C PHE A 9 12.46 30.66 23.13
N GLY A 10 12.59 30.91 21.82
CA GLY A 10 12.55 29.84 20.81
C GLY A 10 13.69 28.83 20.97
N LEU A 11 14.91 29.30 21.25
CA LEU A 11 16.06 28.43 21.47
C LEU A 11 15.92 27.59 22.74
N LEU A 12 15.33 28.15 23.80
CA LEU A 12 15.10 27.45 25.06
C LEU A 12 14.07 26.31 24.90
N ILE A 13 13.02 26.52 24.10
CA ILE A 13 12.02 25.47 23.79
C ILE A 13 12.66 24.35 22.94
N ALA A 14 13.51 24.68 21.97
CA ALA A 14 14.17 23.69 21.13
C ALA A 14 15.11 22.75 21.93
N VAL A 15 15.83 23.29 22.92
CA VAL A 15 16.70 22.49 23.80
C VAL A 15 15.88 21.56 24.69
N LEU A 16 14.77 22.04 25.25
CA LEU A 16 13.88 21.21 26.08
C LEU A 16 13.23 20.08 25.28
N ALA A 17 12.79 20.35 24.04
CA ALA A 17 12.21 19.33 23.17
C ALA A 17 13.24 18.25 22.76
N GLY A 18 14.49 18.63 22.50
CA GLY A 18 15.57 17.69 22.19
C GLY A 18 15.92 16.75 23.34
N LEU A 19 15.86 17.24 24.58
CA LEU A 19 16.13 16.44 25.78
C LEU A 19 15.05 15.38 26.03
N VAL A 20 13.77 15.69 25.80
CA VAL A 20 12.67 14.72 26.00
C VAL A 20 12.63 13.67 24.89
N GLY A 21 12.92 14.04 23.64
CA GLY A 21 12.97 13.10 22.51
C GLY A 21 14.13 12.09 22.57
N GLY A 22 15.25 12.44 23.20
CA GLY A 22 16.45 11.60 23.28
C GLY A 22 16.34 10.37 24.19
N PHE A 23 15.39 10.34 25.14
CA PHE A 23 15.27 9.23 26.11
C PHE A 23 14.37 8.08 25.63
N VAL A 24 13.49 8.29 24.64
CA VAL A 24 12.60 7.22 24.13
C VAL A 24 13.36 6.23 23.23
N GLY A 25 14.43 6.68 22.56
CA GLY A 25 15.24 5.82 21.69
C GLY A 25 16.08 4.77 22.40
N LYS A 26 16.46 5.00 23.68
CA LYS A 26 17.42 4.12 24.37
C LYS A 26 16.79 2.91 25.07
N ALA A 27 15.47 2.92 25.31
CA ALA A 27 14.77 1.80 25.97
C ALA A 27 14.41 0.64 25.01
N ILE A 28 14.47 0.86 23.69
CA ILE A 28 14.15 -0.18 22.69
C ILE A 28 15.38 -1.03 22.36
N GLU A 29 16.60 -0.53 22.60
CA GLU A 29 17.83 -1.26 22.30
C GLU A 29 18.23 -2.24 23.42
N ASP A 30 17.96 -1.92 24.69
CA ASP A 30 18.29 -2.81 25.82
C ASP A 30 17.37 -4.05 25.94
N ASN A 31 16.14 -4.02 25.39
CA ASN A 31 15.25 -5.19 25.42
C ASN A 31 15.59 -6.28 24.38
N ARG A 32 16.46 -5.98 23.40
CA ARG A 32 16.91 -6.98 22.42
C ARG A 32 18.07 -7.85 22.91
N LEU A 33 18.78 -7.45 23.96
CA LEU A 33 19.94 -8.19 24.49
C LEU A 33 19.61 -9.12 25.67
N LEU A 34 18.44 -8.99 26.30
CA LEU A 34 18.03 -9.84 27.44
C LEU A 34 17.06 -10.98 27.05
N GLY A 35 16.56 -11.03 25.81
CA GLY A 35 15.54 -11.99 25.37
C GLY A 35 16.04 -13.38 24.93
N HIS A 36 17.35 -13.68 25.01
CA HIS A 36 17.92 -14.90 24.43
C HIS A 36 18.46 -15.92 25.46
N SER A 37 17.91 -16.00 26.66
CA SER A 37 18.29 -17.05 27.61
C SER A 37 17.11 -17.60 28.42
N ASN A 38 16.61 -18.74 27.93
CA ASN A 38 16.00 -19.87 28.65
C ASN A 38 14.75 -19.67 29.50
N GLY A 39 13.69 -20.44 29.16
CA GLY A 39 12.84 -21.06 30.19
C GLY A 39 11.37 -21.24 29.83
N ALA A 40 11.06 -22.34 29.16
CA ALA A 40 9.75 -22.95 28.88
C ALA A 40 8.56 -22.64 29.82
N ALA A 41 7.39 -22.35 29.22
CA ALA A 41 6.18 -23.17 29.37
C ALA A 41 5.03 -22.72 28.43
N ALA A 42 4.60 -23.67 27.58
CA ALA A 42 3.25 -23.91 27.04
C ALA A 42 2.50 -22.83 26.22
N GLY A 43 2.37 -23.09 24.91
CA GLY A 43 1.36 -22.50 24.04
C GLY A 43 1.57 -22.89 22.59
N GLN A 44 0.83 -23.91 22.13
CA GLN A 44 1.00 -24.63 20.87
C GLN A 44 0.91 -23.75 19.61
N SER A 45 1.81 -23.97 18.66
CA SER A 45 1.53 -23.84 17.23
C SER A 45 2.45 -24.81 16.48
N GLN A 46 1.83 -25.77 15.81
CA GLN A 46 2.47 -26.75 14.94
C GLN A 46 3.11 -26.02 13.75
N GLU A 47 4.44 -26.09 13.64
CA GLU A 47 5.11 -25.90 12.36
C GLU A 47 5.75 -27.22 11.94
N GLN A 48 5.33 -27.63 10.75
CA GLN A 48 5.55 -28.91 10.14
C GLN A 48 7.01 -29.00 9.67
N ALA A 49 7.70 -30.01 10.20
CA ALA A 49 9.11 -30.28 9.94
C ALA A 49 9.41 -30.54 8.46
N CYS A 50 10.27 -29.72 7.84
CA CYS A 50 11.13 -30.21 6.78
C CYS A 50 12.24 -31.07 7.41
N ARG A 51 12.12 -32.39 7.25
CA ARG A 51 13.17 -33.36 7.59
C ARG A 51 14.40 -33.13 6.71
N THR A 52 15.54 -32.80 7.31
CA THR A 52 16.85 -32.93 6.66
C THR A 52 17.53 -34.16 7.23
N ASN A 53 17.61 -35.23 6.44
CA ASN A 53 18.38 -36.42 6.76
C ASN A 53 19.83 -36.23 6.28
N SER A 54 20.75 -36.38 7.24
CA SER A 54 22.13 -36.87 7.14
C SER A 54 23.04 -36.48 5.96
N SER A 55 24.06 -35.69 6.31
CA SER A 55 25.49 -36.00 6.16
C SER A 55 25.95 -36.63 4.85
N SER A 56 26.47 -35.81 3.94
CA SER A 56 27.69 -36.15 3.21
C SER A 56 28.46 -34.87 2.83
N THR A 57 29.77 -35.00 2.90
CA THR A 57 30.85 -34.01 2.76
C THR A 57 30.77 -33.20 1.45
N PRO A 58 30.91 -31.85 1.46
CA PRO A 58 31.00 -31.11 0.21
C PRO A 58 32.40 -31.25 -0.38
N THR A 59 32.53 -32.05 -1.45
CA THR A 59 33.66 -32.00 -2.36
C THR A 59 33.53 -30.74 -3.22
N SER A 60 34.50 -29.83 -3.06
CA SER A 60 34.61 -28.62 -3.87
C SER A 60 34.69 -28.99 -5.35
N THR A 61 33.59 -28.78 -6.06
CA THR A 61 33.53 -28.88 -7.52
C THR A 61 33.22 -27.47 -8.01
N SER A 62 34.15 -26.88 -8.75
CA SER A 62 34.03 -25.55 -9.35
C SER A 62 32.66 -25.37 -10.02
N PRO A 63 31.91 -24.29 -9.76
CA PRO A 63 30.66 -24.05 -10.46
C PRO A 63 30.99 -23.68 -11.91
N THR A 64 30.71 -24.61 -12.82
CA THR A 64 30.49 -24.29 -14.23
C THR A 64 29.38 -23.23 -14.28
N ALA A 65 29.70 -22.05 -14.79
CA ALA A 65 28.74 -20.97 -14.98
C ALA A 65 27.63 -21.45 -15.92
N ALA A 66 26.51 -21.90 -15.34
CA ALA A 66 25.29 -22.07 -16.09
C ALA A 66 24.84 -20.67 -16.51
N SER A 67 25.07 -20.35 -17.79
CA SER A 67 24.50 -19.20 -18.47
C SER A 67 22.98 -19.41 -18.58
N GLY A 68 22.29 -19.32 -17.45
CA GLY A 68 20.84 -19.29 -17.39
C GLY A 68 20.38 -17.97 -17.98
N THR A 69 19.87 -18.02 -19.20
CA THR A 69 19.14 -16.90 -19.80
C THR A 69 18.04 -16.51 -18.80
N PRO A 70 17.97 -15.26 -18.31
CA PRO A 70 16.89 -14.87 -17.43
C PRO A 70 15.58 -15.01 -18.21
N THR A 71 14.75 -15.98 -17.81
CA THR A 71 13.39 -16.09 -18.33
C THR A 71 12.69 -14.79 -17.97
N ALA A 72 12.39 -13.98 -18.98
CA ALA A 72 11.64 -12.74 -18.80
C ALA A 72 10.29 -13.12 -18.17
N SER A 73 10.09 -12.76 -16.90
CA SER A 73 8.80 -12.91 -16.25
C SER A 73 7.86 -11.87 -16.88
N THR A 74 6.90 -12.33 -17.66
CA THR A 74 5.87 -11.45 -18.22
C THR A 74 5.01 -10.95 -17.08
N LEU A 75 5.08 -9.66 -16.81
CA LEU A 75 4.24 -9.03 -15.80
C LEU A 75 2.78 -9.10 -16.26
N ILE A 76 1.93 -9.73 -15.45
CA ILE A 76 0.50 -9.84 -15.72
C ILE A 76 -0.17 -8.54 -15.29
N ILE A 77 -0.81 -7.84 -16.23
CA ILE A 77 -1.63 -6.67 -15.94
C ILE A 77 -2.97 -7.16 -15.40
N PRO A 78 -3.40 -6.72 -14.21
CA PRO A 78 -4.66 -7.14 -13.64
C PRO A 78 -5.84 -6.60 -14.44
N THR A 79 -6.87 -7.44 -14.62
CA THR A 79 -8.14 -7.02 -15.20
C THR A 79 -8.97 -6.25 -14.20
N THR A 80 -9.67 -5.22 -14.67
CA THR A 80 -10.62 -4.45 -13.85
C THR A 80 -12.07 -4.84 -14.10
N GLY A 81 -12.35 -5.57 -15.19
CA GLY A 81 -13.71 -5.79 -15.70
C GLY A 81 -14.24 -4.66 -16.61
N CYS A 82 -13.43 -3.64 -16.92
CA CYS A 82 -13.78 -2.56 -17.83
C CYS A 82 -13.47 -2.93 -19.29
N ASP A 83 -14.48 -3.36 -20.06
CA ASP A 83 -14.38 -3.68 -21.48
C ASP A 83 -15.53 -3.02 -22.29
N PRO A 84 -15.24 -2.07 -23.19
CA PRO A 84 -13.92 -1.51 -23.48
C PRO A 84 -13.47 -0.49 -22.41
N PRO A 85 -12.16 -0.31 -22.18
CA PRO A 85 -11.61 0.57 -21.13
C PRO A 85 -11.94 2.05 -21.36
N THR A 86 -12.35 2.43 -22.57
CA THR A 86 -12.71 3.81 -22.94
C THR A 86 -14.18 4.15 -22.71
N ARG A 87 -15.02 3.17 -22.37
CA ARG A 87 -16.44 3.40 -22.15
C ARG A 87 -16.66 3.73 -20.68
N GLN A 88 -17.37 4.83 -20.44
CA GLN A 88 -17.84 5.15 -19.09
C GLN A 88 -19.05 4.27 -18.79
N TYR A 89 -18.98 3.56 -17.66
CA TYR A 89 -20.07 2.81 -17.05
C TYR A 89 -19.65 2.39 -15.64
N SER A 90 -20.57 1.84 -14.86
CA SER A 90 -20.27 1.31 -13.53
C SER A 90 -20.91 -0.04 -13.29
N PHE A 91 -20.28 -0.87 -12.46
CA PHE A 91 -20.84 -2.13 -12.00
C PHE A 91 -20.44 -2.42 -10.56
N LYS A 92 -21.26 -3.22 -9.87
CA LYS A 92 -20.97 -3.68 -8.51
C LYS A 92 -20.09 -4.92 -8.55
N SER A 93 -19.23 -5.07 -7.55
CA SER A 93 -18.35 -6.22 -7.36
C SER A 93 -18.14 -6.49 -5.88
N PHE A 94 -17.52 -7.62 -5.58
CA PHE A 94 -17.15 -8.01 -4.22
C PHE A 94 -15.64 -8.16 -4.13
N SER A 95 -15.08 -7.80 -2.99
CA SER A 95 -13.66 -8.01 -2.74
C SER A 95 -13.38 -9.49 -2.47
N GLU A 96 -12.21 -9.97 -2.84
CA GLU A 96 -11.85 -11.40 -2.84
C GLU A 96 -11.66 -11.97 -1.43
N GLN A 97 -11.06 -11.25 -0.49
CA GLN A 97 -10.76 -11.73 0.86
C GLN A 97 -11.82 -11.29 1.88
N LEU A 98 -12.31 -10.04 1.81
CA LEU A 98 -13.27 -9.51 2.77
C LEU A 98 -14.74 -9.69 2.36
N ASP A 99 -15.02 -10.17 1.14
CA ASP A 99 -16.36 -10.26 0.56
C ASP A 99 -17.15 -8.94 0.69
N MET A 100 -16.43 -7.81 0.54
CA MET A 100 -17.01 -6.49 0.76
C MET A 100 -17.57 -5.94 -0.57
N PRO A 101 -18.82 -5.47 -0.59
CA PRO A 101 -19.39 -4.85 -1.79
C PRO A 101 -18.69 -3.52 -2.09
N TYR A 102 -18.35 -3.32 -3.36
CA TYR A 102 -17.84 -2.06 -3.89
C TYR A 102 -18.36 -1.81 -5.30
N THR A 103 -18.24 -0.58 -5.78
CA THR A 103 -18.60 -0.19 -7.15
C THR A 103 -17.35 0.21 -7.91
N THR A 104 -17.19 -0.35 -9.10
CA THR A 104 -16.15 0.02 -10.06
C THR A 104 -16.77 0.96 -11.09
N PHE A 105 -16.15 2.13 -11.27
CA PHE A 105 -16.49 3.11 -12.29
C PHE A 105 -15.41 3.09 -13.37
N CYS A 106 -15.78 2.60 -14.56
CA CYS A 106 -14.90 2.50 -15.71
C CYS A 106 -14.68 3.85 -16.38
N ASN A 107 -13.47 4.05 -16.90
CA ASN A 107 -13.04 5.28 -17.58
C ASN A 107 -13.31 6.55 -16.75
N THR A 108 -13.04 6.47 -15.44
CA THR A 108 -13.19 7.59 -14.50
C THR A 108 -11.94 7.81 -13.67
N ASP A 109 -11.60 9.08 -13.44
CA ASP A 109 -10.48 9.49 -12.59
C ASP A 109 -11.00 10.37 -11.43
N TRP A 110 -10.23 10.40 -10.35
CA TRP A 110 -10.45 11.30 -9.22
C TRP A 110 -9.76 12.64 -9.51
N LEU A 111 -10.54 13.66 -9.86
CA LEU A 111 -10.04 14.98 -10.26
C LEU A 111 -9.47 15.81 -9.10
N SER A 112 -9.77 15.44 -7.85
CA SER A 112 -9.25 16.13 -6.66
C SER A 112 -7.86 15.63 -6.27
N ASP A 113 -7.01 16.57 -5.85
CA ASP A 113 -5.71 16.34 -5.20
C ASP A 113 -5.84 15.75 -3.79
N ASP A 114 -7.03 15.30 -3.40
CA ASP A 114 -7.31 14.67 -2.10
C ASP A 114 -6.75 13.24 -1.98
N LEU A 115 -5.56 13.03 -2.53
CA LEU A 115 -4.74 11.85 -2.33
C LEU A 115 -4.11 11.93 -0.94
N PHE A 116 -4.42 10.97 -0.08
CA PHE A 116 -3.76 10.86 1.23
C PHE A 116 -2.88 9.63 1.37
N PHE A 117 -3.11 8.57 0.59
CA PHE A 117 -2.33 7.34 0.67
C PHE A 117 -2.30 6.63 -0.67
N ALA A 118 -1.16 6.04 -1.02
CA ALA A 118 -0.96 5.29 -2.26
C ALA A 118 -0.19 4.01 -1.98
N ILE A 119 -0.58 2.92 -2.63
CA ILE A 119 0.00 1.59 -2.46
C ILE A 119 0.08 0.85 -3.80
N SER A 120 0.96 -0.14 -3.85
CA SER A 120 1.04 -1.11 -4.94
C SER A 120 0.20 -2.32 -4.56
N VAL A 121 -0.77 -2.68 -5.38
CA VAL A 121 -1.67 -3.82 -5.16
C VAL A 121 -1.82 -4.67 -6.41
N GLY A 122 -2.23 -5.93 -6.23
CA GLY A 122 -2.36 -6.88 -7.33
C GLY A 122 -3.66 -6.73 -8.12
N SER A 123 -4.73 -6.23 -7.49
CA SER A 123 -6.05 -6.15 -8.10
C SER A 123 -6.85 -4.92 -7.62
N PRO A 124 -7.96 -4.56 -8.29
CA PRO A 124 -8.91 -3.58 -7.76
C PRO A 124 -9.49 -3.98 -6.39
N SER A 125 -9.70 -5.28 -6.18
CA SER A 125 -10.17 -5.81 -4.90
C SER A 125 -9.22 -5.45 -3.75
N ASP A 126 -7.93 -5.75 -3.91
CA ASP A 126 -6.89 -5.46 -2.92
C ASP A 126 -6.83 -3.95 -2.57
N CYS A 127 -7.08 -3.08 -3.55
CA CYS A 127 -7.14 -1.63 -3.35
C CYS A 127 -8.27 -1.24 -2.40
N ILE A 128 -9.47 -1.80 -2.61
CA ILE A 128 -10.65 -1.58 -1.77
C ILE A 128 -10.48 -2.21 -0.39
N GLU A 129 -9.89 -3.39 -0.29
CA GLU A 129 -9.65 -4.03 1.01
C GLU A 129 -8.65 -3.24 1.85
N SER A 130 -7.63 -2.70 1.22
CA SER A 130 -6.68 -1.81 1.89
C SER A 130 -7.36 -0.53 2.40
N CYS A 131 -8.32 0.00 1.63
CA CYS A 131 -9.16 1.13 2.04
C CYS A 131 -10.05 0.78 3.24
N ALA A 132 -10.67 -0.41 3.22
CA ALA A 132 -11.47 -0.92 4.33
C ALA A 132 -10.63 -1.18 5.59
N PHE A 133 -9.44 -1.76 5.42
CA PHE A 133 -8.50 -1.99 6.51
C PHE A 133 -8.04 -0.67 7.15
N PHE A 134 -7.72 0.34 6.33
CA PHE A 134 -7.41 1.68 6.82
C PHE A 134 -8.54 2.25 7.68
N ASN A 135 -9.79 2.11 7.22
CA ASN A 135 -10.97 2.56 7.98
C ASN A 135 -11.14 1.88 9.34
N SER A 136 -10.69 0.63 9.49
CA SER A 136 -10.76 -0.08 10.77
C SER A 136 -9.84 0.52 11.84
N GLN A 137 -8.77 1.20 11.42
CA GLN A 137 -7.76 1.79 12.31
C GLN A 137 -7.81 3.32 12.37
N ALA A 138 -8.48 3.96 11.42
CA ALA A 138 -8.52 5.41 11.32
C ALA A 138 -9.48 6.03 12.36
N THR A 139 -8.99 7.00 13.13
CA THR A 139 -9.78 7.79 14.10
C THR A 139 -10.30 9.12 13.53
N GLY A 140 -9.98 9.43 12.28
CA GLY A 140 -10.31 10.71 11.65
C GLY A 140 -10.80 10.53 10.22
N ARG A 141 -9.99 10.99 9.26
CA ARG A 141 -10.29 10.91 7.83
C ARG A 141 -10.52 9.45 7.43
N ARG A 142 -11.64 9.17 6.77
CA ARG A 142 -12.01 7.83 6.32
C ARG A 142 -11.68 7.68 4.85
N CYS A 143 -11.24 6.50 4.45
CA CYS A 143 -11.15 6.10 3.07
C CYS A 143 -12.55 5.77 2.54
N ILE A 144 -12.97 6.37 1.43
CA ILE A 144 -14.25 6.06 0.77
C ILE A 144 -14.07 5.18 -0.46
N GLY A 145 -12.84 5.03 -0.93
CA GLY A 145 -12.51 4.36 -2.18
C GLY A 145 -11.09 4.68 -2.64
N GLY A 146 -10.81 4.45 -3.92
CA GLY A 146 -9.53 4.80 -4.51
C GLY A 146 -9.54 4.82 -6.03
N GLY A 147 -8.52 5.41 -6.63
CA GLY A 147 -8.23 5.28 -8.06
C GLY A 147 -7.30 4.10 -8.29
N PHE A 148 -7.59 3.26 -9.28
CA PHE A 148 -6.77 2.13 -9.66
C PHE A 148 -6.37 2.20 -11.14
N ILE A 149 -5.09 1.99 -11.42
CA ILE A 149 -4.51 2.08 -12.77
C ILE A 149 -3.80 0.76 -13.07
N PRO A 150 -4.43 -0.17 -13.80
CA PRO A 150 -3.93 -1.53 -13.97
C PRO A 150 -2.54 -1.56 -14.63
N GLU A 151 -2.28 -0.68 -15.61
CA GLU A 151 -0.97 -0.61 -16.29
C GLU A 151 0.18 -0.24 -15.32
N TRP A 152 -0.12 0.46 -14.23
CA TRP A 152 0.85 0.84 -13.21
C TRP A 152 1.17 -0.30 -12.23
N ALA A 153 0.56 -1.48 -12.38
CA ALA A 153 1.12 -2.70 -11.80
C ALA A 153 2.58 -2.90 -12.25
N ASN A 154 2.95 -2.38 -13.43
CA ASN A 154 4.34 -2.17 -13.80
C ASN A 154 4.89 -0.92 -13.11
N GLN A 155 5.62 -1.11 -12.01
CA GLN A 155 6.20 -0.02 -11.24
C GLN A 155 7.16 0.86 -12.07
N SER A 156 7.80 0.33 -13.11
CA SER A 156 8.64 1.13 -14.01
C SER A 156 7.79 2.10 -14.83
N THR A 157 6.62 1.65 -15.30
CA THR A 157 5.64 2.50 -15.99
C THR A 157 5.09 3.56 -15.03
N ALA A 158 4.68 3.16 -13.82
CA ALA A 158 4.19 4.09 -12.79
C ALA A 158 5.24 5.16 -12.43
N MET A 159 6.49 4.76 -12.23
CA MET A 159 7.61 5.67 -11.96
C MET A 159 7.92 6.59 -13.14
N ARG A 160 7.74 6.14 -14.38
CA ARG A 160 7.92 6.99 -15.55
C ARG A 160 6.85 8.07 -15.59
N ASP A 161 5.60 7.68 -15.41
CA ASP A 161 4.42 8.51 -15.66
C ASP A 161 4.10 9.45 -14.49
N MET A 162 4.17 8.96 -13.24
CA MET A 162 3.78 9.71 -12.03
C MET A 162 4.92 9.93 -11.02
N LYS A 163 6.13 9.41 -11.30
CA LYS A 163 7.27 9.43 -10.36
C LYS A 163 7.01 8.72 -9.03
N MET A 164 5.99 7.85 -8.99
CA MET A 164 5.63 7.03 -7.84
C MET A 164 5.33 5.60 -8.29
N PRO A 165 5.78 4.55 -7.57
CA PRO A 165 5.64 3.17 -7.99
C PRO A 165 4.32 2.55 -7.48
N PHE A 166 3.23 3.31 -7.51
CA PHE A 166 1.94 2.91 -6.95
C PHE A 166 0.89 2.83 -8.05
N ASN A 167 -0.09 1.94 -7.89
CA ASN A 167 -1.19 1.77 -8.82
C ASN A 167 -2.57 1.91 -8.17
N CYS A 168 -2.63 1.98 -6.84
CA CYS A 168 -3.84 2.22 -6.06
C CYS A 168 -3.66 3.50 -5.23
N TYR A 169 -4.63 4.41 -5.34
CA TYR A 169 -4.59 5.75 -4.75
C TYR A 169 -5.85 5.98 -3.93
N MET A 170 -5.74 5.89 -2.60
CA MET A 170 -6.88 6.03 -1.70
C MET A 170 -7.39 7.47 -1.66
N ARG A 171 -8.71 7.60 -1.49
CA ARG A 171 -9.46 8.86 -1.49
C ARG A 171 -10.45 8.88 -0.34
N SER A 172 -10.70 10.07 0.22
CA SER A 172 -11.60 10.23 1.39
C SER A 172 -12.83 11.08 1.13
N ASN A 173 -12.89 11.72 -0.05
CA ASN A 173 -13.97 12.61 -0.43
C ASN A 173 -14.42 12.23 -1.83
N ASP A 174 -15.73 12.14 -2.03
CA ASP A 174 -16.40 11.72 -3.27
C ASP A 174 -16.52 12.86 -4.29
N SER A 175 -16.16 14.08 -3.88
CA SER A 175 -16.49 15.33 -4.56
C SER A 175 -15.91 15.53 -5.97
N THR A 176 -15.26 14.53 -6.58
CA THR A 176 -14.56 14.70 -7.86
C THR A 176 -14.33 13.41 -8.67
N ILE A 177 -15.23 12.43 -8.66
CA ILE A 177 -15.13 11.37 -9.68
C ILE A 177 -15.62 11.95 -11.01
N GLY A 178 -14.73 12.01 -11.99
CA GLY A 178 -14.99 12.57 -13.32
C GLY A 178 -14.55 11.64 -14.43
N ARG A 179 -14.75 12.07 -15.68
CA ARG A 179 -14.25 11.34 -16.84
C ARG A 179 -12.73 11.25 -16.79
N ASN A 180 -12.19 10.08 -17.11
CA ASN A 180 -10.76 9.91 -17.29
C ASN A 180 -10.32 10.55 -18.62
N ASP A 181 -9.45 11.56 -18.53
CA ASP A 181 -8.87 12.26 -19.69
C ASP A 181 -7.51 11.69 -20.11
N ARG A 182 -7.06 10.61 -19.46
CA ARG A 182 -5.80 9.94 -19.79
C ARG A 182 -5.99 8.94 -20.93
N ASN A 183 -4.93 8.70 -21.69
CA ASN A 183 -4.89 7.67 -22.75
C ASN A 183 -4.62 6.25 -22.21
N ILE A 184 -4.79 6.04 -20.91
CA ILE A 184 -4.63 4.76 -20.23
C ILE A 184 -5.89 4.47 -19.45
N GLU A 185 -6.13 3.20 -19.16
CA GLU A 185 -7.26 2.80 -18.34
C GLU A 185 -7.09 3.31 -16.90
N VAL A 186 -8.09 4.04 -16.43
CA VAL A 186 -8.23 4.43 -15.02
C VAL A 186 -9.62 4.06 -14.56
N VAL A 187 -9.68 3.40 -13.41
CA VAL A 187 -10.94 3.06 -12.77
C VAL A 187 -11.01 3.72 -11.41
N SER A 188 -12.17 4.27 -11.09
CA SER A 188 -12.47 4.74 -9.74
C SER A 188 -13.22 3.64 -9.00
N LEU A 189 -12.76 3.30 -7.82
CA LEU A 189 -13.33 2.28 -6.95
C LEU A 189 -13.97 2.98 -5.76
N CYS A 190 -15.19 2.58 -5.40
CA CYS A 190 -15.88 3.15 -4.25
C CYS A 190 -16.46 2.07 -3.35
N LEU A 191 -16.24 2.21 -2.04
CA LEU A 191 -16.93 1.42 -1.04
C LEU A 191 -18.44 1.62 -1.15
N GLU A 192 -19.22 0.59 -0.81
CA GLU A 192 -20.67 0.67 -0.89
C GLU A 192 -21.20 1.90 -0.13
N GLU A 193 -22.21 2.56 -0.72
CA GLU A 193 -22.86 3.76 -0.17
C GLU A 193 -21.94 4.97 0.08
N SER A 194 -20.66 4.93 -0.33
CA SER A 194 -19.70 6.00 -0.01
C SER A 194 -19.57 7.08 -1.08
N CYS A 195 -20.02 6.85 -2.31
CA CYS A 195 -20.00 7.81 -3.42
C CYS A 195 -21.40 8.10 -3.95
N LYS A 196 -22.28 8.63 -3.08
CA LYS A 196 -23.69 8.90 -3.41
C LYS A 196 -23.78 10.18 -4.25
N GLY A 197 -23.63 10.05 -5.57
CA GLY A 197 -23.73 11.18 -6.49
C GLY A 197 -22.98 10.97 -7.80
N VAL A 198 -22.13 9.95 -7.86
CA VAL A 198 -21.44 9.57 -9.08
C VAL A 198 -22.39 8.76 -9.93
N ILE A 199 -23.02 9.41 -10.91
CA ILE A 199 -23.88 8.73 -11.87
C ILE A 199 -22.97 8.06 -12.89
N GLY A 200 -22.89 6.73 -12.84
CA GLY A 200 -22.30 5.92 -13.91
C GLY A 200 -23.23 5.92 -15.11
N THR A 201 -23.14 6.94 -15.97
CA THR A 201 -23.83 6.98 -17.26
C THR A 201 -23.08 6.18 -18.31
#